data_AF-A0A1X7UK57-F1
#
_entry.id   AF-A0A1X7UK57-F1
#
_cell.length_a   1.000
_cell.length_b   1.000
_cell.length_c   1.000
_cell.angle_alpha   90.00
_cell.angle_beta   90.00
_cell.angle_gamma   90.00
#
_symmetry.space_group_name_H-M   'P 1'
#
loop_
_entity.id
_entity.type
_entity.pdbx_description
1 polymer ?
#
loop_
_entity_poly.entity_id
_entity_poly.type
_entity_poly.pdbx_seq_one_letter_code
_entity_poly.pdbx_strand_id
1 'polypeptide(L)'
;MYTMSAIDPALIILVNIYADQFSDRQETSVYNNGVMQVSVFVSVNYNGEASEDDIIAYVQDNVDIYSLNYGENVQWQRSTTDNGFHHDIEHAANKNAPMPPKMISDIRAPLYFTVPFGTAEGEHRWIVKLDGKQTSDSTPLTVNVNLFSVSEDDFEISEIASLSGIVLRALKYKKGVFPDTQKLVKSIEYKGLKFTGTSANSWVSMAMSSKGHKLGVFIEYRETSSINIATEYHFYDRNKVVKKNLDSYECIYRIVPICDSLDNTANIDSTDIEDAWNEGIAMVMIHDSSTSIACEAFESSNMFLDHNFETNDFEFEDNFGGRVEVKLNWDAGDWWGTWKVTDAKVVHP
;
A
#
# COMPACT_ATOMS: atom_id res chain seq x y z
N MET A 1 -17.90 32.45 24.90
CA MET A 1 -18.55 32.98 23.68
C MET A 1 -17.59 34.03 23.12
N TYR A 2 -16.76 33.61 22.17
CA TYR A 2 -15.68 34.43 21.62
C TYR A 2 -16.28 35.41 20.61
N THR A 3 -15.91 36.69 20.70
CA THR A 3 -16.35 37.69 19.71
C THR A 3 -15.52 37.51 18.44
N MET A 4 -16.15 36.96 17.41
CA MET A 4 -15.62 36.69 16.06
C MET A 4 -15.25 37.94 15.23
N SER A 5 -14.86 39.06 15.86
CA SER A 5 -14.42 40.26 15.14
C SER A 5 -12.95 40.22 14.71
N ALA A 6 -12.25 39.09 14.91
CA ALA A 6 -10.80 38.95 14.79
C ALA A 6 -10.32 38.05 13.64
N ILE A 7 -11.22 37.30 13.00
CA ILE A 7 -10.92 36.61 11.74
C ILE A 7 -11.14 37.64 10.63
N ASP A 8 -10.16 37.81 9.73
CA ASP A 8 -10.36 38.57 8.51
C ASP A 8 -10.72 37.62 7.34
N PRO A 9 -12.01 37.40 7.08
CA PRO A 9 -12.44 36.51 6.02
C PRO A 9 -12.25 37.10 4.61
N ALA A 10 -11.67 38.30 4.47
CA ALA A 10 -11.26 38.86 3.18
C ALA A 10 -9.98 38.21 2.61
N LEU A 11 -9.28 37.40 3.41
CA LEU A 11 -8.03 36.72 3.03
C LEU A 11 -8.15 35.20 3.19
N ILE A 12 -9.32 34.65 2.88
CA ILE A 12 -9.49 33.20 2.80
C ILE A 12 -8.80 32.71 1.53
N ILE A 13 -7.93 31.71 1.67
CA ILE A 13 -7.32 31.00 0.53
C ILE A 13 -7.61 29.52 0.72
N LEU A 14 -8.21 28.90 -0.29
CA LEU A 14 -8.29 27.45 -0.41
C LEU A 14 -7.08 26.99 -1.19
N VAL A 15 -6.30 26.04 -0.70
CA VAL A 15 -5.22 25.41 -1.46
C VAL A 15 -5.30 23.91 -1.24
N ASN A 16 -4.72 23.15 -2.17
CA ASN A 16 -4.57 21.72 -2.01
C ASN A 16 -3.10 21.39 -2.00
N ILE A 17 -2.63 20.88 -0.87
CA ILE A 17 -1.24 20.49 -0.79
C ILE A 17 -1.07 19.23 0.05
N TYR A 18 -0.54 18.22 -0.61
CA TYR A 18 0.24 17.17 0.01
C TYR A 18 1.43 17.71 0.82
N ALA A 19 1.54 17.34 2.10
CA ALA A 19 2.71 17.44 3.00
C ALA A 19 3.43 18.80 3.20
N ASP A 20 3.09 19.85 2.44
CA ASP A 20 3.59 21.22 2.65
C ASP A 20 2.41 22.17 2.89
N GLN A 21 2.03 22.27 4.17
CA GLN A 21 1.00 23.18 4.62
C GLN A 21 1.24 24.63 4.21
N PHE A 22 2.39 25.04 3.68
CA PHE A 22 2.71 26.43 3.34
C PHE A 22 2.72 26.75 1.85
N SER A 23 2.54 25.76 0.97
CA SER A 23 2.46 25.99 -0.49
C SER A 23 1.21 26.81 -0.91
N ASP A 24 1.16 27.20 -2.19
CA ASP A 24 0.11 28.00 -2.82
C ASP A 24 -0.65 27.28 -3.94
N ARG A 25 -0.40 25.98 -4.08
CA ARG A 25 -0.94 25.18 -5.18
C ARG A 25 -2.48 25.10 -5.14
N GLN A 26 -3.06 25.30 -6.31
CA GLN A 26 -4.50 25.30 -6.58
C GLN A 26 -4.92 24.11 -7.44
N GLU A 27 -4.09 23.08 -7.55
CA GLU A 27 -4.36 21.91 -8.37
C GLU A 27 -3.81 20.65 -7.68
N THR A 28 -4.51 19.54 -7.87
CA THR A 28 -4.02 18.21 -7.49
C THR A 28 -4.54 17.17 -8.47
N SER A 29 -3.92 15.99 -8.42
CA SER A 29 -4.41 14.79 -9.09
C SER A 29 -4.56 13.66 -8.09
N VAL A 30 -5.74 13.01 -8.06
CA VAL A 30 -6.09 11.92 -7.15
C VAL A 30 -6.73 10.76 -7.89
N TYR A 31 -6.77 9.57 -7.28
CA TYR A 31 -7.46 8.40 -7.82
C TYR A 31 -8.87 8.27 -7.24
N ASN A 32 -9.81 7.82 -8.07
CA ASN A 32 -11.15 7.44 -7.63
C ASN A 32 -11.21 6.05 -6.96
N ASN A 33 -10.27 5.72 -6.08
CA ASN A 33 -10.15 4.40 -5.48
C ASN A 33 -11.01 4.18 -4.22
N GLY A 34 -11.76 5.20 -3.78
CA GLY A 34 -12.63 5.13 -2.60
C GLY A 34 -11.91 5.33 -1.26
N VAL A 35 -10.59 5.52 -1.25
CA VAL A 35 -9.79 5.70 -0.03
C VAL A 35 -8.97 6.97 -0.07
N MET A 36 -8.34 7.27 -1.20
CA MET A 36 -7.50 8.45 -1.37
C MET A 36 -8.28 9.71 -0.98
N GLN A 37 -7.62 10.64 -0.28
CA GLN A 37 -8.23 11.90 0.12
C GLN A 37 -7.64 13.05 -0.68
N VAL A 38 -8.47 14.07 -0.86
CA VAL A 38 -8.04 15.40 -1.27
C VAL A 38 -7.75 16.18 0.00
N SER A 39 -6.50 16.60 0.21
CA SER A 39 -6.12 17.44 1.35
C SER A 39 -6.26 18.91 1.01
N VAL A 40 -7.06 19.63 1.80
CA VAL A 40 -7.45 21.01 1.54
C VAL A 40 -7.10 21.85 2.75
N PHE A 41 -6.47 23.00 2.56
CA PHE A 41 -6.14 23.93 3.64
C PHE A 41 -6.93 25.21 3.46
N VAL A 42 -7.73 25.52 4.47
CA VAL A 42 -8.43 26.79 4.56
C VAL A 42 -7.55 27.74 5.36
N SER A 43 -6.95 28.70 4.65
CA SER A 43 -6.09 29.72 5.27
C SER A 43 -6.93 30.88 5.77
N VAL A 44 -6.68 31.35 6.98
CA VAL A 44 -7.34 32.53 7.58
C VAL A 44 -6.32 33.43 8.26
N ASN A 45 -6.59 34.73 8.30
CA ASN A 45 -5.86 35.68 9.14
C ASN A 45 -6.56 35.87 10.47
N TYR A 46 -5.76 35.95 11.54
CA TYR A 46 -6.25 36.02 12.90
C TYR A 46 -5.37 36.94 13.75
N ASN A 47 -5.98 37.98 14.32
CA ASN A 47 -5.30 38.98 15.14
C ASN A 47 -5.79 39.03 16.59
N GLY A 48 -6.53 38.01 17.04
CA GLY A 48 -7.10 37.93 18.38
C GLY A 48 -6.22 37.15 19.38
N GLU A 49 -6.81 36.81 20.53
CA GLU A 49 -6.11 36.13 21.65
C GLU A 49 -6.38 34.61 21.73
N ALA A 50 -7.20 34.04 20.84
CA ALA A 50 -7.48 32.60 20.84
C ALA A 50 -6.26 31.79 20.39
N SER A 51 -6.21 30.54 20.82
CA SER A 51 -5.15 29.62 20.41
C SER A 51 -5.32 29.19 18.95
N GLU A 52 -4.23 28.77 18.31
CA GLU A 52 -4.25 28.23 16.95
C GLU A 52 -5.21 27.04 16.82
N ASP A 53 -5.22 26.13 17.80
CA ASP A 53 -6.11 24.96 17.84
C ASP A 53 -7.60 25.36 17.88
N ASP A 54 -7.96 26.37 18.68
CA ASP A 54 -9.33 26.88 18.76
C ASP A 54 -9.78 27.43 17.40
N ILE A 55 -8.86 28.07 16.66
CA ILE A 55 -9.14 28.68 15.35
C ILE A 55 -9.25 27.60 14.28
N ILE A 56 -8.38 26.59 14.31
CA ILE A 56 -8.47 25.43 13.41
C ILE A 56 -9.81 24.72 13.62
N ALA A 57 -10.19 24.41 14.86
CA ALA A 57 -11.46 23.77 15.18
C ALA A 57 -12.64 24.62 14.70
N TYR A 58 -12.60 25.93 14.97
CA TYR A 58 -13.62 26.85 14.50
C TYR A 58 -13.77 26.84 12.97
N VAL A 59 -12.67 26.95 12.23
CA VAL A 59 -12.70 26.91 10.77
C VAL A 59 -13.24 25.57 10.30
N GLN A 60 -12.75 24.45 10.84
CA GLN A 60 -13.21 23.11 10.50
C GLN A 60 -14.70 22.86 10.79
N ASP A 61 -15.30 23.54 11.75
CA ASP A 61 -16.72 23.38 12.09
C ASP A 61 -17.65 24.26 11.26
N ASN A 62 -17.15 25.40 10.76
CA ASN A 62 -18.00 26.45 10.17
C ASN A 62 -17.78 26.68 8.68
N VAL A 63 -16.72 26.11 8.11
CA VAL A 63 -16.41 26.28 6.69
C VAL A 63 -17.23 25.35 5.79
N ASP A 64 -17.71 25.92 4.69
CA ASP A 64 -18.33 25.20 3.60
C ASP A 64 -17.39 25.13 2.38
N ILE A 65 -17.28 23.95 1.77
CA ILE A 65 -16.62 23.77 0.47
C ILE A 65 -17.70 23.60 -0.59
N TYR A 66 -17.68 24.45 -1.61
CA TYR A 66 -18.64 24.44 -2.71
C TYR A 66 -17.95 24.03 -4.00
N SER A 67 -18.61 23.16 -4.78
CA SER A 67 -18.21 22.93 -6.16
C SER A 67 -18.80 24.00 -7.09
N LEU A 68 -17.96 24.46 -8.02
CA LEU A 68 -18.34 25.32 -9.14
C LEU A 68 -18.83 24.52 -10.35
N ASN A 69 -18.74 23.20 -10.32
CA ASN A 69 -19.17 22.35 -11.43
C ASN A 69 -20.70 22.24 -11.44
N TYR A 70 -21.33 22.83 -12.46
CA TYR A 70 -22.78 22.82 -12.58
C TYR A 70 -23.33 21.39 -12.77
N GLY A 71 -24.26 20.98 -11.91
CA GLY A 71 -24.90 19.67 -12.00
C GLY A 71 -24.05 18.51 -11.46
N GLU A 72 -22.91 18.80 -10.81
CA GLU A 72 -22.14 17.77 -10.12
C GLU A 72 -22.99 17.12 -9.02
N ASN A 73 -23.05 15.79 -9.05
CA ASN A 73 -23.73 14.99 -8.04
C ASN A 73 -22.77 13.95 -7.45
N VAL A 74 -21.63 14.43 -6.97
CA VAL A 74 -20.59 13.61 -6.34
C VAL A 74 -20.63 13.85 -4.83
N GLN A 75 -20.70 12.77 -4.07
CA GLN A 75 -20.77 12.81 -2.61
C GLN A 75 -19.39 12.58 -2.03
N TRP A 76 -18.74 13.66 -1.61
CA TRP A 76 -17.43 13.65 -0.98
C TRP A 76 -17.58 13.46 0.53
N GLN A 77 -16.85 12.50 1.10
CA GLN A 77 -16.85 12.32 2.56
C GLN A 77 -15.81 13.23 3.21
N ARG A 78 -16.29 14.23 3.96
CA ARG A 78 -15.43 15.14 4.73
C ARG A 78 -14.86 14.46 5.98
N SER A 79 -13.61 14.76 6.28
CA SER A 79 -12.87 14.37 7.49
C SER A 79 -11.97 15.53 7.94
N THR A 80 -11.65 15.58 9.23
CA THR A 80 -10.59 16.45 9.80
C THR A 80 -9.29 15.69 10.06
N THR A 81 -9.29 14.39 9.77
CA THR A 81 -8.16 13.47 10.01
C THR A 81 -7.68 12.85 8.70
N ASP A 82 -6.36 12.84 8.54
CA ASP A 82 -5.62 12.12 7.51
C ASP A 82 -5.76 10.60 7.68
N ASN A 83 -5.94 9.87 6.59
CA ASN A 83 -5.99 8.41 6.59
C ASN A 83 -4.62 7.72 6.39
N GLY A 84 -3.55 8.50 6.19
CA GLY A 84 -2.17 8.02 6.12
C GLY A 84 -1.71 7.55 4.73
N PHE A 85 -2.54 7.70 3.69
CA PHE A 85 -2.15 7.49 2.30
C PHE A 85 -1.63 8.78 1.67
N HIS A 86 -0.97 8.68 0.52
CA HIS A 86 -0.64 9.87 -0.26
C HIS A 86 -1.90 10.49 -0.88
N HIS A 87 -1.93 11.82 -0.93
CA HIS A 87 -3.09 12.62 -1.35
C HIS A 87 -2.91 13.31 -2.70
N ASP A 88 -1.78 13.09 -3.39
CA ASP A 88 -1.48 13.71 -4.69
C ASP A 88 -0.59 12.78 -5.54
N ILE A 89 -1.11 12.32 -6.67
CA ILE A 89 -0.46 11.38 -7.60
C ILE A 89 0.85 11.96 -8.14
N GLU A 90 0.86 13.25 -8.47
CA GLU A 90 1.97 13.91 -9.14
C GLU A 90 3.07 14.33 -8.15
N HIS A 91 2.72 14.46 -6.87
CA HIS A 91 3.59 15.08 -5.87
C HIS A 91 3.82 14.27 -4.59
N ALA A 92 3.41 13.00 -4.56
CA ALA A 92 3.59 12.10 -3.41
C ALA A 92 5.04 11.96 -2.90
N ALA A 93 6.05 12.24 -3.73
CA ALA A 93 7.43 12.34 -3.25
C ALA A 93 7.77 13.79 -2.89
N ASN A 94 7.68 14.13 -1.61
CA ASN A 94 8.16 15.41 -1.11
C ASN A 94 9.70 15.45 -1.18
N LYS A 95 10.25 15.78 -2.35
CA LYS A 95 11.70 16.04 -2.52
C LYS A 95 12.09 17.47 -2.14
N ASN A 96 11.11 18.31 -1.82
CA ASN A 96 11.33 19.73 -1.57
C ASN A 96 11.55 20.00 -0.09
N ALA A 97 12.46 20.92 0.21
CA ALA A 97 12.66 21.44 1.56
C ALA A 97 11.37 22.09 2.07
N PRO A 98 11.05 22.01 3.38
CA PRO A 98 9.87 22.64 3.96
C PRO A 98 9.86 24.13 3.59
N MET A 99 8.76 24.61 3.01
CA MET A 99 8.64 26.05 2.77
C MET A 99 8.37 26.78 4.08
N PRO A 100 8.92 27.99 4.27
CA PRO A 100 8.58 28.80 5.43
C PRO A 100 7.09 29.21 5.38
N PRO A 101 6.47 29.46 6.54
CA PRO A 101 5.11 29.99 6.62
C PRO A 101 4.95 31.26 5.77
N LYS A 102 3.83 31.36 5.05
CA LYS A 102 3.54 32.55 4.26
C LYS A 102 3.27 33.76 5.14
N MET A 103 3.71 34.94 4.69
CA MET A 103 3.40 36.23 5.35
C MET A 103 1.94 36.67 5.23
N ILE A 104 1.11 36.02 4.40
CA ILE A 104 -0.26 36.46 4.07
C ILE A 104 -1.37 35.70 4.81
N SER A 105 -1.02 34.66 5.59
CA SER A 105 -1.96 33.83 6.36
C SER A 105 -1.38 33.52 7.73
N ASP A 106 -2.12 33.81 8.80
CA ASP A 106 -1.67 33.51 10.16
C ASP A 106 -1.87 32.02 10.52
N ILE A 107 -2.96 31.39 10.05
CA ILE A 107 -3.36 30.02 10.44
C ILE A 107 -3.94 29.25 9.24
N ARG A 108 -3.66 27.95 9.16
CA ARG A 108 -4.21 27.05 8.13
C ARG A 108 -4.91 25.85 8.76
N ALA A 109 -6.19 25.72 8.48
CA ALA A 109 -7.01 24.61 8.97
C ALA A 109 -7.09 23.49 7.92
N PRO A 110 -6.59 22.27 8.20
CA PRO A 110 -6.66 21.15 7.27
C PRO A 110 -8.07 20.55 7.22
N LEU A 111 -8.47 20.11 6.04
CA LEU A 111 -9.66 19.33 5.75
C LEU A 111 -9.30 18.23 4.75
N TYR A 112 -9.97 17.10 4.87
CA TYR A 112 -9.76 15.95 3.98
C TYR A 112 -11.08 15.53 3.38
N PHE A 113 -11.07 15.22 2.08
CA PHE A 113 -12.24 14.76 1.36
C PHE A 113 -11.93 13.44 0.68
N THR A 114 -12.52 12.34 1.16
CA THR A 114 -12.35 11.02 0.53
C THR A 114 -12.97 11.05 -0.86
N VAL A 115 -12.16 10.68 -1.86
CA VAL A 115 -12.58 10.59 -3.26
C VAL A 115 -13.52 9.39 -3.40
N PRO A 116 -14.79 9.58 -3.80
CA PRO A 116 -15.71 8.46 -3.90
C PRO A 116 -15.35 7.59 -5.11
N PHE A 117 -15.57 6.29 -4.95
CA PHE A 117 -15.26 5.31 -5.99
C PHE A 117 -16.13 5.52 -7.24
N GLY A 118 -15.50 5.45 -8.43
CA GLY A 118 -16.12 5.33 -9.76
C GLY A 118 -17.04 6.47 -10.24
N THR A 119 -17.44 7.39 -9.36
CA THR A 119 -18.45 8.43 -9.65
C THR A 119 -17.88 9.84 -9.73
N ALA A 120 -16.64 10.01 -9.29
CA ALA A 120 -15.94 11.29 -9.25
C ALA A 120 -14.93 11.48 -10.38
N GLU A 121 -14.93 10.69 -11.46
CA GLU A 121 -13.93 10.90 -12.52
C GLU A 121 -14.11 12.27 -13.20
N GLY A 122 -12.99 12.99 -13.40
CA GLY A 122 -12.96 14.27 -14.08
C GLY A 122 -12.35 15.41 -13.27
N GLU A 123 -12.52 16.63 -13.78
CA GLU A 123 -12.06 17.86 -13.12
C GLU A 123 -13.14 18.37 -12.16
N HIS A 124 -12.78 18.68 -10.92
CA HIS A 124 -13.66 19.27 -9.90
C HIS A 124 -13.10 20.61 -9.43
N ARG A 125 -13.89 21.67 -9.49
CA ARG A 125 -13.45 23.02 -9.14
C ARG A 125 -14.12 23.47 -7.85
N TRP A 126 -13.36 23.70 -6.79
CA TRP A 126 -13.85 24.05 -5.48
C TRP A 126 -13.53 25.48 -5.08
N ILE A 127 -14.45 26.09 -4.36
CA ILE A 127 -14.25 27.33 -3.60
C ILE A 127 -14.64 27.09 -2.15
N VAL A 128 -14.16 27.95 -1.27
CA VAL A 128 -14.47 27.90 0.14
C VAL A 128 -15.30 29.10 0.55
N LYS A 129 -16.21 28.90 1.50
CA LYS A 129 -16.99 29.95 2.14
C LYS A 129 -16.89 29.81 3.66
N LEU A 130 -16.61 30.93 4.33
CA LEU A 130 -16.60 31.04 5.78
C LEU A 130 -17.22 32.39 6.15
N ASP A 131 -18.18 32.38 7.08
CA ASP A 131 -18.86 33.58 7.59
C ASP A 131 -19.40 34.53 6.52
N GLY A 132 -19.93 33.96 5.43
CA GLY A 132 -20.51 34.72 4.33
C GLY A 132 -19.50 35.38 3.38
N LYS A 133 -18.20 35.16 3.55
CA LYS A 133 -17.17 35.47 2.55
C LYS A 133 -16.77 34.19 1.81
N GLN A 134 -16.26 34.34 0.59
CA GLN A 134 -15.79 33.22 -0.23
C GLN A 134 -14.51 33.58 -0.97
N THR A 135 -13.75 32.54 -1.35
CA THR A 135 -12.64 32.68 -2.32
C THR A 135 -13.15 33.06 -3.71
N SER A 136 -12.26 33.60 -4.54
CA SER A 136 -12.60 33.98 -5.92
C SER A 136 -12.95 32.77 -6.78
N ASP A 137 -14.07 32.85 -7.50
CA ASP A 137 -14.49 31.87 -8.51
C ASP A 137 -13.55 31.83 -9.73
N SER A 138 -12.71 32.87 -9.91
CA SER A 138 -11.73 32.95 -10.98
C SER A 138 -10.45 32.16 -10.70
N THR A 139 -10.22 31.75 -9.45
CA THR A 139 -9.05 30.99 -9.01
C THR A 139 -9.48 29.88 -8.05
N PRO A 140 -10.31 28.93 -8.50
CA PRO A 140 -10.75 27.84 -7.64
C PRO A 140 -9.62 26.85 -7.42
N LEU A 141 -9.76 26.07 -6.36
CA LEU A 141 -9.01 24.85 -6.21
C LEU A 141 -9.49 23.83 -7.25
N THR A 142 -8.59 23.23 -8.01
CA THR A 142 -8.91 22.22 -9.03
C THR A 142 -8.45 20.84 -8.56
N VAL A 143 -9.33 19.85 -8.63
CA VAL A 143 -9.04 18.46 -8.29
C VAL A 143 -9.28 17.62 -9.54
N ASN A 144 -8.22 17.06 -10.10
CA ASN A 144 -8.31 16.11 -11.20
C ASN A 144 -8.41 14.71 -10.62
N VAL A 145 -9.55 14.06 -10.82
CA VAL A 145 -9.79 12.71 -10.36
C VAL A 145 -9.62 11.75 -11.52
N ASN A 146 -8.62 10.88 -11.40
CA ASN A 146 -8.25 9.89 -12.39
C ASN A 146 -8.85 8.52 -12.04
N LEU A 147 -9.19 7.76 -13.07
CA LEU A 147 -9.55 6.36 -12.91
C LEU A 147 -8.35 5.55 -12.41
N PHE A 148 -8.52 4.81 -11.32
CA PHE A 148 -7.58 3.75 -10.95
C PHE A 148 -7.98 2.45 -11.62
N SER A 149 -7.12 1.95 -12.51
CA SER A 149 -7.34 0.70 -13.25
C SER A 149 -6.03 -0.04 -13.44
N VAL A 150 -6.10 -1.38 -13.46
CA VAL A 150 -4.95 -2.26 -13.72
C VAL A 150 -5.34 -3.45 -14.57
N SER A 151 -4.36 -4.06 -15.21
CA SER A 151 -4.42 -5.28 -16.00
C SER A 151 -3.17 -6.14 -15.75
N GLU A 152 -3.13 -7.39 -16.20
CA GLU A 152 -1.96 -8.26 -16.00
C GLU A 152 -0.66 -7.68 -16.58
N ASP A 153 -0.78 -6.95 -17.69
CA ASP A 153 0.36 -6.36 -18.41
C ASP A 153 0.97 -5.17 -17.66
N ASP A 154 0.31 -4.66 -16.62
CA ASP A 154 0.78 -3.53 -15.83
C ASP A 154 1.78 -3.92 -14.74
N PHE A 155 2.01 -5.22 -14.54
CA PHE A 155 2.86 -5.76 -13.49
C PHE A 155 4.09 -6.48 -14.03
N GLU A 156 5.17 -6.44 -13.27
CA GLU A 156 6.34 -7.27 -13.49
C GLU A 156 6.90 -7.82 -12.18
N ILE A 157 7.64 -8.92 -12.29
CA ILE A 157 8.40 -9.49 -11.18
C ILE A 157 9.88 -9.38 -11.55
N SER A 158 10.59 -8.47 -10.90
CA SER A 158 12.02 -8.24 -11.09
C SER A 158 12.84 -9.08 -10.12
N GLU A 159 13.99 -9.56 -10.57
CA GLU A 159 15.05 -10.09 -9.69
C GLU A 159 15.84 -8.92 -9.10
N ILE A 160 16.07 -8.95 -7.79
CA ILE A 160 16.81 -7.93 -7.04
C ILE A 160 18.21 -8.44 -6.72
N ALA A 161 18.28 -9.63 -6.13
CA ALA A 161 19.53 -10.26 -5.71
C ALA A 161 19.41 -11.79 -5.77
N SER A 162 20.55 -12.47 -5.83
CA SER A 162 20.61 -13.93 -5.79
C SER A 162 21.74 -14.40 -4.87
N LEU A 163 21.44 -15.43 -4.07
CA LEU A 163 22.35 -16.06 -3.13
C LEU A 163 22.08 -17.56 -3.11
N SER A 164 23.01 -18.37 -3.63
CA SER A 164 23.04 -19.84 -3.50
C SER A 164 21.68 -20.53 -3.32
N GLY A 165 20.95 -20.74 -4.42
CA GLY A 165 19.63 -21.40 -4.38
C GLY A 165 18.47 -20.49 -3.92
N ILE A 166 18.75 -19.22 -3.63
CA ILE A 166 17.78 -18.19 -3.27
C ILE A 166 17.83 -17.06 -4.31
N VAL A 167 16.65 -16.58 -4.71
CA VAL A 167 16.50 -15.40 -5.57
C VAL A 167 15.49 -14.47 -4.91
N LEU A 168 15.95 -13.29 -4.49
CA LEU A 168 15.11 -12.20 -3.99
C LEU A 168 14.49 -11.48 -5.19
N ARG A 169 13.18 -11.26 -5.13
CA ARG A 169 12.38 -10.68 -6.20
C ARG A 169 11.45 -9.60 -5.65
N ALA A 170 10.98 -8.71 -6.53
CA ALA A 170 9.94 -7.74 -6.22
C ALA A 170 8.79 -7.84 -7.23
N LEU A 171 7.56 -7.98 -6.75
CA LEU A 171 6.36 -7.76 -7.57
C LEU A 171 6.03 -6.27 -7.55
N LYS A 172 6.02 -5.63 -8.73
CA LYS A 172 5.82 -4.19 -8.87
C LYS A 172 5.01 -3.83 -10.09
N TYR A 173 4.54 -2.58 -10.13
CA TYR A 173 4.02 -1.98 -11.35
C TYR A 173 5.17 -1.76 -12.36
N LYS A 174 4.92 -2.00 -13.64
CA LYS A 174 5.88 -1.69 -14.70
C LYS A 174 6.11 -0.18 -14.80
N LYS A 175 7.31 0.18 -15.21
CA LYS A 175 7.67 1.57 -15.47
C LYS A 175 6.71 2.21 -16.48
N GLY A 176 6.18 3.39 -16.13
CA GLY A 176 5.31 4.19 -17.00
C GLY A 176 3.83 3.82 -16.96
N VAL A 177 3.43 2.77 -16.21
CA VAL A 177 2.01 2.50 -15.90
C VAL A 177 1.48 3.55 -14.93
N PHE A 178 2.21 3.75 -13.84
CA PHE A 178 1.93 4.75 -12.81
C PHE A 178 3.18 5.62 -12.59
N PRO A 179 3.07 6.76 -11.89
CA PRO A 179 4.23 7.51 -11.45
C PRO A 179 5.17 6.65 -10.60
N ASP A 180 6.48 6.87 -10.69
CA ASP A 180 7.50 6.12 -9.94
C ASP A 180 7.31 6.15 -8.40
N THR A 181 6.50 7.08 -7.92
CA THR A 181 6.11 7.21 -6.52
C THR A 181 5.06 6.19 -6.09
N GLN A 182 4.26 5.64 -7.00
CA GLN A 182 3.22 4.67 -6.70
C GLN A 182 3.77 3.25 -6.68
N LYS A 183 3.65 2.60 -5.53
CA LYS A 183 4.27 1.29 -5.27
C LYS A 183 3.33 0.42 -4.47
N LEU A 184 3.28 -0.87 -4.82
CA LEU A 184 2.67 -1.87 -3.96
C LEU A 184 3.44 -1.94 -2.64
N VAL A 185 2.76 -1.82 -1.51
CA VAL A 185 3.42 -1.74 -0.20
C VAL A 185 3.20 -2.98 0.65
N LYS A 186 2.04 -3.62 0.59
CA LYS A 186 1.76 -4.82 1.39
C LYS A 186 0.73 -5.74 0.75
N SER A 187 0.79 -7.02 1.12
CA SER A 187 -0.34 -7.93 0.98
C SER A 187 -1.38 -7.65 2.07
N ILE A 188 -2.66 -7.54 1.68
CA ILE A 188 -3.79 -7.42 2.62
C ILE A 188 -3.93 -8.71 3.43
N GLU A 189 -3.79 -9.85 2.77
CA GLU A 189 -3.79 -11.16 3.41
C GLU A 189 -2.75 -12.08 2.78
N TYR A 190 -1.77 -12.47 3.60
CA TYR A 190 -0.85 -13.55 3.25
C TYR A 190 -1.55 -14.91 3.27
N LYS A 191 -1.21 -15.77 2.30
CA LYS A 191 -1.78 -17.11 2.09
C LYS A 191 -0.65 -18.15 2.09
N GLY A 192 -0.95 -19.38 2.48
CA GLY A 192 0.02 -20.49 2.56
C GLY A 192 0.40 -20.87 3.99
N LEU A 193 1.68 -21.19 4.21
CA LEU A 193 2.25 -21.65 5.48
C LEU A 193 3.16 -20.58 6.11
N LYS A 194 3.02 -20.36 7.42
CA LYS A 194 3.97 -19.59 8.24
C LYS A 194 4.46 -20.41 9.44
N PHE A 195 5.77 -20.53 9.61
CA PHE A 195 6.41 -21.32 10.66
C PHE A 195 6.70 -20.50 11.93
N THR A 196 5.70 -20.38 12.82
CA THR A 196 5.75 -19.45 13.95
C THR A 196 6.67 -19.86 15.11
N GLY A 197 7.19 -21.09 15.11
CA GLY A 197 8.03 -21.63 16.19
C GLY A 197 9.49 -21.13 16.21
N THR A 198 9.94 -20.44 15.17
CA THR A 198 11.38 -20.12 14.93
C THR A 198 11.60 -18.67 14.49
N SER A 199 10.80 -17.72 14.99
CA SER A 199 10.82 -16.31 14.55
C SER A 199 10.66 -16.10 13.03
N ALA A 200 9.96 -17.00 12.34
CA ALA A 200 9.75 -16.85 10.91
C ALA A 200 8.86 -15.64 10.61
N ASN A 201 9.29 -14.86 9.62
CA ASN A 201 8.70 -13.57 9.23
C ASN A 201 8.33 -13.58 7.73
N SER A 202 7.96 -14.75 7.22
CA SER A 202 7.66 -14.98 5.81
C SER A 202 6.58 -16.06 5.65
N TRP A 203 5.92 -16.05 4.50
CA TRP A 203 4.83 -16.97 4.14
C TRP A 203 5.19 -17.78 2.91
N VAL A 204 5.26 -19.11 3.05
CA VAL A 204 5.41 -20.03 1.92
C VAL A 204 4.05 -20.20 1.26
N SER A 205 3.89 -19.55 0.11
CA SER A 205 2.66 -19.52 -0.68
C SER A 205 2.62 -20.53 -1.82
N MET A 206 3.78 -21.09 -2.18
CA MET A 206 3.90 -22.18 -3.13
C MET A 206 5.01 -23.13 -2.69
N ALA A 207 4.78 -24.44 -2.85
CA ALA A 207 5.80 -25.48 -2.75
C ALA A 207 5.64 -26.47 -3.90
N MET A 208 6.73 -26.73 -4.63
CA MET A 208 6.78 -27.69 -5.73
C MET A 208 8.01 -28.57 -5.63
N SER A 209 7.86 -29.69 -4.94
CA SER A 209 8.86 -30.73 -4.70
C SER A 209 9.06 -31.67 -5.89
N SER A 210 8.11 -31.73 -6.83
CA SER A 210 8.17 -32.63 -8.00
C SER A 210 8.48 -31.91 -9.32
N LYS A 211 8.50 -30.57 -9.31
CA LYS A 211 8.66 -29.74 -10.49
C LYS A 211 9.56 -28.55 -10.17
N GLY A 212 10.85 -28.72 -10.41
CA GLY A 212 11.86 -27.70 -10.17
C GLY A 212 12.41 -27.62 -8.74
N HIS A 213 11.82 -28.35 -7.78
CA HIS A 213 12.19 -28.30 -6.36
C HIS A 213 12.31 -26.87 -5.85
N LYS A 214 11.16 -26.21 -5.67
CA LYS A 214 11.10 -24.78 -5.41
C LYS A 214 10.02 -24.36 -4.43
N LEU A 215 10.28 -23.24 -3.75
CA LEU A 215 9.32 -22.55 -2.90
C LEU A 215 9.07 -21.14 -3.43
N GLY A 216 7.82 -20.69 -3.33
CA GLY A 216 7.42 -19.30 -3.53
C GLY A 216 7.01 -18.68 -2.22
N VAL A 217 7.70 -17.60 -1.83
CA VAL A 217 7.57 -17.03 -0.49
C VAL A 217 7.35 -15.53 -0.57
N PHE A 218 6.44 -15.00 0.26
CA PHE A 218 6.33 -13.57 0.51
C PHE A 218 7.00 -13.22 1.84
N ILE A 219 7.76 -12.12 1.85
CA ILE A 219 8.28 -11.52 3.08
C ILE A 219 7.15 -10.73 3.75
N GLU A 220 7.05 -10.77 5.07
CA GLU A 220 6.06 -9.96 5.78
C GLU A 220 6.37 -8.47 5.70
N TYR A 221 5.32 -7.67 5.66
CA TYR A 221 5.43 -6.23 5.44
C TYR A 221 6.32 -5.56 6.48
N ARG A 222 7.28 -4.74 6.01
CA ARG A 222 8.31 -4.02 6.79
C ARG A 222 9.42 -4.86 7.41
N GLU A 223 9.48 -6.15 7.12
CA GLU A 223 10.65 -6.96 7.46
C GLU A 223 11.77 -6.64 6.48
N THR A 224 12.85 -6.02 6.97
CA THR A 224 13.97 -5.54 6.16
C THR A 224 15.28 -6.26 6.43
N SER A 225 15.31 -7.27 7.31
CA SER A 225 16.53 -8.01 7.61
C SER A 225 16.22 -9.40 8.18
N SER A 226 17.22 -10.29 8.17
CA SER A 226 17.15 -11.60 8.82
C SER A 226 15.92 -12.42 8.39
N ILE A 227 15.67 -12.50 7.09
CA ILE A 227 14.49 -13.21 6.56
C ILE A 227 14.61 -14.68 6.92
N ASN A 228 13.70 -15.15 7.78
CA ASN A 228 13.63 -16.55 8.18
C ASN A 228 12.32 -17.13 7.68
N ILE A 229 12.42 -18.05 6.71
CA ILE A 229 11.27 -18.74 6.14
C ILE A 229 10.91 -19.93 7.02
N ALA A 230 11.90 -20.77 7.33
CA ALA A 230 11.86 -21.85 8.29
C ALA A 230 13.29 -22.30 8.62
N THR A 231 13.44 -23.05 9.71
CA THR A 231 14.65 -23.80 10.02
C THR A 231 14.67 -25.09 9.23
N GLU A 232 15.74 -25.29 8.48
CA GLU A 232 15.98 -26.48 7.67
C GLU A 232 15.86 -27.78 8.48
N TYR A 233 15.21 -28.81 7.91
CA TYR A 233 15.00 -30.14 8.50
C TYR A 233 14.32 -30.15 9.88
N HIS A 234 13.76 -29.03 10.34
CA HIS A 234 13.10 -28.96 11.64
C HIS A 234 11.68 -29.56 11.60
N PHE A 235 11.32 -30.33 12.62
CA PHE A 235 9.98 -30.87 12.77
C PHE A 235 9.06 -29.86 13.45
N TYR A 236 8.18 -29.25 12.66
CA TYR A 236 7.18 -28.33 13.17
C TYR A 236 5.89 -29.06 13.50
N ASP A 237 5.52 -29.06 14.78
CA ASP A 237 4.20 -29.50 15.22
C ASP A 237 3.10 -28.58 14.67
N ARG A 238 1.86 -29.10 14.58
CA ARG A 238 0.69 -28.37 14.07
C ARG A 238 0.52 -26.97 14.67
N ASN A 239 0.81 -26.80 15.96
CA ASN A 239 0.65 -25.52 16.66
C ASN A 239 1.79 -24.51 16.38
N LYS A 240 2.85 -24.92 15.69
CA LYS A 240 3.97 -24.08 15.25
C LYS A 240 3.87 -23.68 13.77
N VAL A 241 2.76 -24.02 13.11
CA VAL A 241 2.50 -23.64 11.71
C VAL A 241 1.12 -23.01 11.60
N VAL A 242 1.08 -21.79 11.09
CA VAL A 242 -0.16 -21.13 10.69
C VAL A 242 -0.42 -21.47 9.23
N LYS A 243 -1.66 -21.87 8.93
CA LYS A 243 -2.11 -22.18 7.58
C LYS A 243 -3.23 -21.24 7.20
N LYS A 244 -3.16 -20.65 6.00
CA LYS A 244 -4.21 -19.79 5.44
C LYS A 244 -4.47 -20.17 4.01
N ASN A 245 -5.75 -20.35 3.66
CA ASN A 245 -6.20 -20.69 2.31
C ASN A 245 -5.47 -21.92 1.72
N LEU A 246 -5.21 -22.90 2.58
CA LEU A 246 -4.81 -24.26 2.23
C LEU A 246 -5.87 -25.22 2.75
N ASP A 247 -6.01 -26.38 2.10
CA ASP A 247 -7.01 -27.37 2.50
C ASP A 247 -6.78 -27.82 3.94
N SER A 248 -7.84 -27.78 4.75
CA SER A 248 -7.75 -28.04 6.20
C SER A 248 -7.24 -29.44 6.57
N TYR A 249 -7.28 -30.36 5.60
CA TYR A 249 -6.79 -31.73 5.72
C TYR A 249 -5.35 -31.92 5.26
N GLU A 250 -4.72 -30.88 4.70
CA GLU A 250 -3.33 -30.95 4.28
C GLU A 250 -2.40 -30.75 5.47
N CYS A 251 -1.37 -31.59 5.57
CA CYS A 251 -0.28 -31.44 6.53
C CYS A 251 -0.72 -31.34 8.00
N ILE A 252 -1.72 -32.13 8.42
CA ILE A 252 -2.45 -31.96 9.70
C ILE A 252 -1.54 -32.06 10.94
N TYR A 253 -0.53 -32.93 10.89
CA TYR A 253 0.30 -33.28 12.04
C TYR A 253 1.60 -32.49 12.04
N ARG A 254 2.74 -33.14 11.76
CA ARG A 254 4.04 -32.48 11.66
C ARG A 254 4.38 -32.12 10.22
N ILE A 255 5.09 -30.99 10.08
CA ILE A 255 5.60 -30.46 8.82
C ILE A 255 7.11 -30.32 8.93
N VAL A 256 7.83 -30.73 7.89
CA VAL A 256 9.28 -30.60 7.78
C VAL A 256 9.59 -29.89 6.47
N PRO A 257 10.09 -28.65 6.52
CA PRO A 257 10.67 -28.01 5.35
C PRO A 257 12.08 -28.58 5.13
N ILE A 258 12.30 -29.14 3.93
CA ILE A 258 13.55 -29.79 3.54
C ILE A 258 14.16 -28.92 2.45
N CYS A 259 15.31 -28.29 2.70
CA CYS A 259 16.05 -27.52 1.70
C CYS A 259 17.37 -26.99 2.29
N ASP A 260 18.48 -27.31 1.64
CA ASP A 260 19.84 -26.94 2.06
C ASP A 260 20.10 -25.42 2.00
N SER A 261 19.17 -24.68 1.40
CA SER A 261 19.25 -23.23 1.21
C SER A 261 18.29 -22.44 2.11
N LEU A 262 17.47 -23.09 2.94
CA LEU A 262 16.50 -22.37 3.79
C LEU A 262 17.20 -21.51 4.85
N ASP A 263 18.19 -22.06 5.55
CA ASP A 263 18.91 -21.31 6.59
C ASP A 263 19.73 -20.14 5.99
N ASN A 264 20.04 -20.19 4.68
CA ASN A 264 20.73 -19.11 3.97
C ASN A 264 19.85 -17.88 3.77
N THR A 265 18.52 -17.96 3.91
CA THR A 265 17.65 -16.79 3.72
C THR A 265 17.91 -15.71 4.77
N ALA A 266 18.41 -16.09 5.94
CA ALA A 266 18.81 -15.15 6.99
C ALA A 266 20.05 -14.31 6.59
N ASN A 267 20.80 -14.75 5.58
CA ASN A 267 22.00 -14.09 5.07
C ASN A 267 21.73 -13.17 3.87
N ILE A 268 20.48 -13.01 3.43
CA ILE A 268 20.14 -12.00 2.40
C ILE A 268 20.47 -10.62 2.97
N ASP A 269 21.16 -9.78 2.20
CA ASP A 269 21.54 -8.45 2.65
C ASP A 269 20.29 -7.61 2.94
N SER A 270 20.29 -6.94 4.09
CA SER A 270 19.25 -5.99 4.44
C SER A 270 19.06 -4.89 3.39
N THR A 271 20.13 -4.45 2.71
CA THR A 271 19.99 -3.43 1.66
C THR A 271 19.23 -3.97 0.46
N ASP A 272 19.44 -5.23 0.09
CA ASP A 272 18.73 -5.86 -1.01
C ASP A 272 17.24 -6.05 -0.67
N ILE A 273 16.93 -6.38 0.60
CA ILE A 273 15.54 -6.49 1.07
C ILE A 273 14.86 -5.13 1.09
N GLU A 274 15.55 -4.08 1.57
CA GLU A 274 15.05 -2.72 1.50
C GLU A 274 14.83 -2.28 0.06
N ASP A 275 15.75 -2.60 -0.87
CA ASP A 275 15.60 -2.31 -2.29
C ASP A 275 14.40 -3.04 -2.89
N ALA A 276 14.16 -4.31 -2.53
CA ALA A 276 12.97 -5.04 -2.96
C ALA A 276 11.67 -4.37 -2.47
N TRP A 277 11.59 -3.98 -1.20
CA TRP A 277 10.45 -3.23 -0.66
C TRP A 277 10.30 -1.82 -1.23
N ASN A 278 11.43 -1.19 -1.61
CA ASN A 278 11.43 0.07 -2.31
C ASN A 278 10.98 -0.07 -3.75
N GLU A 279 11.00 -1.25 -4.36
CA GLU A 279 10.42 -1.49 -5.69
C GLU A 279 8.95 -1.89 -5.63
N GLY A 280 8.57 -2.74 -4.67
CA GLY A 280 7.21 -3.26 -4.54
C GLY A 280 7.09 -4.32 -3.44
N ILE A 281 6.32 -5.37 -3.69
CA ILE A 281 6.16 -6.47 -2.72
C ILE A 281 7.37 -7.39 -2.78
N ALA A 282 8.10 -7.51 -1.67
CA ALA A 282 9.27 -8.37 -1.59
C ALA A 282 8.89 -9.86 -1.53
N MET A 283 9.53 -10.65 -2.38
CA MET A 283 9.28 -12.09 -2.55
C MET A 283 10.60 -12.86 -2.60
N VAL A 284 10.59 -14.11 -2.17
CA VAL A 284 11.77 -14.99 -2.20
C VAL A 284 11.42 -16.27 -2.94
N MET A 285 12.14 -16.54 -4.01
CA MET A 285 12.18 -17.85 -4.65
C MET A 285 13.31 -18.66 -4.03
N ILE A 286 13.02 -19.88 -3.59
CA ILE A 286 14.04 -20.88 -3.30
C ILE A 286 13.98 -21.93 -4.39
N HIS A 287 15.14 -22.31 -4.92
CA HIS A 287 15.30 -23.44 -5.81
C HIS A 287 16.55 -24.24 -5.44
N ASP A 288 16.35 -25.45 -4.94
CA ASP A 288 17.42 -26.40 -4.63
C ASP A 288 16.88 -27.81 -4.89
N SER A 289 17.69 -28.72 -5.41
CA SER A 289 17.31 -30.11 -5.62
C SER A 289 16.73 -30.83 -4.40
N SER A 290 17.06 -30.42 -3.18
CA SER A 290 16.51 -30.98 -1.94
C SER A 290 15.19 -30.32 -1.52
N THR A 291 14.76 -29.24 -2.18
CA THR A 291 13.61 -28.44 -1.74
C THR A 291 12.30 -29.24 -1.77
N SER A 292 11.70 -29.42 -0.60
CA SER A 292 10.35 -29.93 -0.42
C SER A 292 9.69 -29.45 0.87
N ILE A 293 8.36 -29.51 0.90
CA ILE A 293 7.59 -29.43 2.15
C ILE A 293 7.05 -30.83 2.40
N ALA A 294 7.61 -31.53 3.38
CA ALA A 294 7.22 -32.89 3.71
C ALA A 294 6.25 -32.89 4.90
N CYS A 295 5.16 -33.63 4.78
CA CYS A 295 4.09 -33.67 5.76
C CYS A 295 3.87 -35.09 6.28
N GLU A 296 3.67 -35.21 7.59
CA GLU A 296 3.40 -36.49 8.23
C GLU A 296 2.03 -37.04 7.79
N ALA A 297 2.03 -38.25 7.25
CA ALA A 297 0.84 -38.86 6.64
C ALA A 297 -0.24 -39.25 7.67
N PHE A 298 0.18 -39.67 8.88
CA PHE A 298 -0.71 -40.11 9.96
C PHE A 298 -0.13 -39.76 11.34
N GLU A 299 -0.99 -39.46 12.31
CA GLU A 299 -0.63 -39.02 13.69
C GLU A 299 0.35 -39.92 14.42
N SER A 300 0.37 -41.21 14.07
CA SER A 300 1.19 -42.24 14.70
C SER A 300 2.25 -42.84 13.77
N SER A 301 2.47 -42.25 12.59
CA SER A 301 3.44 -42.73 11.61
C SER A 301 4.65 -41.80 11.54
N ASN A 302 5.87 -42.34 11.51
CA ASN A 302 7.05 -41.53 11.14
C ASN A 302 7.23 -41.44 9.62
N MET A 303 6.12 -41.48 8.86
CA MET A 303 6.14 -41.44 7.40
C MET A 303 5.80 -40.02 6.93
N PHE A 304 6.73 -39.41 6.21
CA PHE A 304 6.58 -38.09 5.63
C PHE A 304 6.45 -38.21 4.11
N LEU A 305 5.52 -37.46 3.54
CA LEU A 305 5.29 -37.40 2.11
C LEU A 305 5.46 -35.95 1.65
N ASP A 306 6.10 -35.75 0.50
CA ASP A 306 6.21 -34.43 -0.11
C ASP A 306 4.83 -33.91 -0.50
N HIS A 307 4.59 -32.66 -0.16
CA HIS A 307 3.33 -31.99 -0.40
C HIS A 307 3.55 -30.78 -1.31
N ASN A 308 2.87 -30.78 -2.45
CA ASN A 308 2.91 -29.67 -3.40
C ASN A 308 1.63 -28.87 -3.27
N PHE A 309 1.77 -27.55 -3.22
CA PHE A 309 0.63 -26.64 -3.17
C PHE A 309 1.00 -25.31 -3.82
N GLU A 310 -0.02 -24.59 -4.25
CA GLU A 310 0.10 -23.24 -4.80
C GLU A 310 -1.11 -22.41 -4.37
N THR A 311 -0.85 -21.19 -3.93
CA THR A 311 -1.87 -20.16 -3.71
C THR A 311 -1.60 -19.07 -4.72
N ASN A 312 -2.57 -18.76 -5.58
CA ASN A 312 -2.32 -17.95 -6.78
C ASN A 312 -2.93 -16.55 -6.69
N ASP A 313 -4.06 -16.39 -6.01
CA ASP A 313 -4.76 -15.11 -5.92
C ASP A 313 -4.32 -14.34 -4.67
N PHE A 314 -3.86 -13.10 -4.81
CA PHE A 314 -3.46 -12.24 -3.70
C PHE A 314 -4.04 -10.85 -3.84
N GLU A 315 -4.36 -10.22 -2.72
CA GLU A 315 -4.75 -8.81 -2.70
C GLU A 315 -3.61 -7.97 -2.14
N PHE A 316 -3.21 -6.94 -2.88
CA PHE A 316 -2.17 -6.01 -2.52
C PHE A 316 -2.73 -4.60 -2.41
N GLU A 317 -2.13 -3.79 -1.53
CA GLU A 317 -2.43 -2.37 -1.37
C GLU A 317 -1.19 -1.55 -1.74
N ASP A 318 -1.39 -0.43 -2.44
CA ASP A 318 -0.35 0.55 -2.74
C ASP A 318 -0.36 1.72 -1.75
N ASN A 319 0.66 2.58 -1.83
CA ASN A 319 0.82 3.75 -0.97
C ASN A 319 -0.19 4.89 -1.22
N PHE A 320 -1.08 4.76 -2.20
CA PHE A 320 -2.22 5.65 -2.44
C PHE A 320 -3.56 5.03 -1.99
N GLY A 321 -3.52 3.83 -1.39
CA GLY A 321 -4.70 3.10 -0.94
C GLY A 321 -5.41 2.34 -2.06
N GLY A 322 -4.82 2.29 -3.26
CA GLY A 322 -5.30 1.44 -4.34
C GLY A 322 -5.13 -0.03 -3.96
N ARG A 323 -6.21 -0.81 -4.07
CA ARG A 323 -6.18 -2.25 -3.83
C ARG A 323 -6.34 -3.01 -5.14
N VAL A 324 -5.51 -4.03 -5.32
CA VAL A 324 -5.49 -4.86 -6.53
C VAL A 324 -5.48 -6.34 -6.15
N GLU A 325 -6.35 -7.12 -6.79
CA GLU A 325 -6.23 -8.58 -6.79
C GLU A 325 -5.31 -8.96 -7.96
N VAL A 326 -4.29 -9.75 -7.68
CA VAL A 326 -3.30 -10.23 -8.64
C VAL A 326 -3.25 -11.75 -8.57
N LYS A 327 -3.33 -12.39 -9.74
CA LYS A 327 -3.12 -13.84 -9.87
C LYS A 327 -1.73 -14.13 -10.35
N LEU A 328 -1.01 -14.92 -9.58
CA LEU A 328 0.35 -15.35 -9.87
C LEU A 328 0.34 -16.75 -10.49
N ASN A 329 1.12 -16.90 -11.56
CA ASN A 329 1.59 -18.19 -12.03
C ASN A 329 3.04 -18.37 -11.56
N TRP A 330 3.22 -19.22 -10.57
CA TRP A 330 4.52 -19.53 -9.94
C TRP A 330 5.42 -20.43 -10.79
N ASP A 331 4.93 -20.90 -11.93
CA ASP A 331 5.54 -21.98 -12.69
C ASP A 331 5.45 -21.78 -14.20
N ALA A 332 5.40 -20.53 -14.65
CA ALA A 332 5.37 -20.25 -16.07
C ALA A 332 6.72 -20.54 -16.70
N GLY A 333 6.74 -21.13 -17.90
CA GLY A 333 7.98 -21.32 -18.65
C GLY A 333 8.66 -22.66 -18.36
N ASP A 334 9.87 -22.63 -17.79
CA ASP A 334 10.78 -23.78 -17.72
C ASP A 334 10.67 -24.58 -16.41
N TRP A 335 11.60 -25.52 -16.22
CA TRP A 335 11.65 -26.40 -15.05
C TRP A 335 11.82 -25.64 -13.73
N TRP A 336 12.60 -24.56 -13.73
CA TRP A 336 12.85 -23.71 -12.55
C TRP A 336 11.69 -22.75 -12.30
N GLY A 337 10.91 -22.42 -13.34
CA GLY A 337 9.71 -21.61 -13.26
C GLY A 337 10.04 -20.12 -13.26
N THR A 338 9.43 -19.41 -14.19
CA THR A 338 9.34 -17.95 -14.20
C THR A 338 8.05 -17.55 -13.54
N TRP A 339 8.12 -16.72 -12.51
CA TRP A 339 6.91 -16.17 -11.89
C TRP A 339 6.39 -15.04 -12.75
N LYS A 340 5.08 -15.02 -12.98
CA LYS A 340 4.42 -13.94 -13.70
C LYS A 340 3.00 -13.70 -13.18
N VAL A 341 2.52 -12.48 -13.39
CA VAL A 341 1.10 -12.17 -13.25
C VAL A 341 0.34 -12.72 -14.46
N THR A 342 -0.82 -13.31 -14.23
CA THR A 342 -1.70 -13.87 -15.29
C THR A 342 -3.11 -13.29 -15.29
N ASP A 343 -3.42 -12.48 -14.29
CA ASP A 343 -4.69 -11.75 -14.18
C ASP A 343 -4.49 -10.68 -13.11
N ALA A 344 -5.09 -9.51 -13.30
CA ALA A 344 -5.11 -8.47 -12.29
C ALA A 344 -6.36 -7.60 -12.45
N LYS A 345 -6.93 -7.18 -11.32
CA LYS A 345 -8.08 -6.28 -11.29
C LYS A 345 -8.05 -5.40 -10.04
N VAL A 346 -8.65 -4.23 -10.14
CA VAL A 346 -8.90 -3.38 -8.96
C VAL A 346 -9.95 -4.05 -8.07
N VAL A 347 -9.73 -4.01 -6.76
CA VAL A 347 -10.70 -4.44 -5.74
C VAL A 347 -11.04 -3.30 -4.80
N HIS A 348 -12.23 -3.33 -4.23
CA HIS A 348 -12.74 -2.24 -3.42
C HIS A 348 -12.46 -2.46 -1.93
N PRO A 349 -12.18 -1.39 -1.18
CA PRO A 349 -11.85 -1.46 0.24
C PRO A 349 -12.92 -2.04 1.17
#